data_AF-A0A6J4MNA0-F1
#
_entry.id   AF-A0A6J4MNA0-F1
#
_cell.length_a   1.000
_cell.length_b   1.000
_cell.length_c   1.000
_cell.angle_alpha   90.00
_cell.angle_beta   90.00
_cell.angle_gamma   90.00
#
_symmetry.space_group_name_H-M   'P 1'
#
loop_
_entity.id
_entity.type
_entity.pdbx_description
1 polymer ?
#
loop_
_entity_poly.entity_id
_entity_poly.type
_entity_poly.pdbx_seq_one_letter_code
_entity_poly.pdbx_strand_id
1 'polypeptide(L)'
;GGRQSMRLARWLQDAKPFALNYIAGEPDGLILEAGLVDRWVVATFEDSEVKAAAQIYQQRKQLSKGLHFLLVQPDDSGMTYTGFWLLNFER
;
A
#
# COMPACT_ATOMS: atom_id res chain seq x y z
N GLY A 1 9.91 -15.07 0.69
CA GLY A 1 8.65 -14.65 1.35
C GLY A 1 8.74 -14.54 2.87
N GLY A 2 8.28 -15.57 3.61
CA GLY A 2 7.86 -15.54 5.03
C GLY A 2 8.49 -14.52 5.99
N ARG A 3 9.81 -14.61 6.22
CA ARG A 3 10.50 -13.76 7.23
C ARG A 3 10.53 -12.27 6.87
N GLN A 4 10.54 -11.93 5.58
CA GLN A 4 10.55 -10.52 5.15
C GLN A 4 9.16 -9.90 5.28
N SER A 5 8.12 -10.65 4.92
CA SER A 5 6.72 -10.25 5.11
C SER A 5 6.44 -9.92 6.57
N MET A 6 6.90 -10.75 7.51
CA MET A 6 6.70 -10.51 8.96
C MET A 6 7.40 -9.24 9.46
N ARG A 7 8.57 -8.91 8.93
CA ARG A 7 9.26 -7.65 9.27
C ARG A 7 8.49 -6.45 8.73
N LEU A 8 8.04 -6.52 7.49
CA LEU A 8 7.23 -5.47 6.87
C LEU A 8 5.92 -5.26 7.61
N ALA A 9 5.23 -6.34 7.99
CA ALA A 9 3.98 -6.25 8.74
C ALA A 9 4.15 -5.61 10.12
N ARG A 10 5.24 -5.94 10.83
CA ARG A 10 5.56 -5.28 12.11
C ARG A 10 5.85 -3.81 11.93
N TRP A 11 6.66 -3.46 10.92
CA TRP A 11 6.94 -2.06 10.62
C TRP A 11 5.68 -1.27 10.25
N LEU A 12 4.80 -1.84 9.42
CA LEU A 12 3.50 -1.22 9.10
C LEU A 12 2.65 -1.04 10.35
N GLN A 13 2.60 -2.04 11.23
CA GLN A 13 1.85 -1.94 12.48
C GLN A 13 2.35 -0.78 13.36
N ASP A 14 3.66 -0.61 13.47
CA ASP A 14 4.28 0.44 14.28
C ASP A 14 4.14 1.83 13.63
N ALA A 15 4.22 1.91 12.30
CA ALA A 15 4.09 3.15 11.54
C ALA A 15 2.66 3.74 11.61
N LYS A 16 1.64 2.92 11.87
CA LYS A 16 0.21 3.32 11.88
C LYS A 16 -0.22 3.96 10.56
N PRO A 17 -0.25 3.19 9.46
CA PRO A 17 -0.67 3.68 8.16
C PRO A 17 -2.14 4.09 8.19
N PHE A 18 -2.47 5.17 7.48
CA PHE A 18 -3.85 5.59 7.28
C PHE A 18 -4.23 5.72 5.81
N ALA A 19 -3.25 5.89 4.90
CA ALA A 19 -3.50 5.93 3.47
C ALA A 19 -2.33 5.38 2.65
N LEU A 20 -2.67 4.68 1.57
CA LEU A 20 -1.75 4.40 0.46
C LEU A 20 -2.21 5.20 -0.77
N ASN A 21 -1.33 5.99 -1.37
CA ASN A 21 -1.68 6.93 -2.44
C ASN A 21 -0.84 6.65 -3.68
N TYR A 22 -1.49 6.58 -4.84
CA TYR A 22 -0.79 6.61 -6.12
C TYR A 22 -0.39 8.05 -6.46
N ILE A 23 0.88 8.22 -6.87
CA ILE A 23 1.44 9.47 -7.35
C ILE A 23 2.00 9.23 -8.75
N ALA A 24 1.47 9.95 -9.73
CA ALA A 24 1.98 9.94 -11.08
C ALA A 24 3.33 10.67 -11.16
N GLY A 25 4.27 10.12 -11.93
CA GLY A 25 5.62 10.69 -12.07
C GLY A 25 6.50 9.89 -13.03
N GLU A 26 7.77 10.26 -13.09
CA GLU A 26 8.84 9.54 -13.81
C GLU A 26 9.93 9.15 -12.81
N PRO A 27 9.84 8.00 -12.12
CA PRO A 27 8.82 6.94 -12.24
C PRO A 27 7.54 7.20 -11.43
N ASP A 28 6.48 6.46 -11.75
CA ASP A 28 5.25 6.42 -10.96
C ASP A 28 5.50 5.74 -9.61
N GLY A 29 4.67 6.03 -8.60
CA GLY A 29 4.87 5.41 -7.29
C GLY A 29 3.66 5.33 -6.37
N LEU A 30 3.84 4.53 -5.32
CA LEU A 30 2.91 4.41 -4.20
C LEU A 30 3.55 5.00 -2.95
N ILE A 31 2.86 5.95 -2.33
CA ILE A 31 3.27 6.57 -1.07
C ILE A 31 2.35 6.09 0.05
N LEU A 32 2.95 5.54 1.11
CA LEU A 32 2.27 5.25 2.36
C LEU A 32 2.33 6.48 3.25
N GLU A 33 1.17 6.97 3.65
CA GLU A 33 1.03 7.99 4.68
C GLU A 33 0.67 7.31 6.00
N ALA A 34 1.42 7.67 7.03
CA ALA A 34 1.36 7.05 8.34
C ALA A 34 1.54 8.10 9.45
N GLY A 35 0.98 7.83 10.63
CA GLY A 35 1.01 8.80 11.73
C GLY A 35 0.38 10.15 11.36
N LEU A 36 1.04 11.25 11.75
CA LEU A 36 0.57 12.62 11.46
C LEU A 36 1.25 13.26 10.23
N VAL A 37 2.53 12.94 9.99
CA VAL A 37 3.35 13.62 8.97
C VAL A 37 4.25 12.67 8.17
N ASP A 38 4.28 11.38 8.51
CA ASP A 38 5.24 10.46 7.93
C ASP A 38 4.77 9.98 6.56
N ARG A 39 5.69 9.99 5.59
CA ARG A 39 5.45 9.53 4.22
C ARG A 39 6.59 8.66 3.75
N TRP A 40 6.24 7.49 3.23
CA TRP A 40 7.21 6.49 2.77
C TRP A 40 6.90 6.09 1.34
N VAL A 41 7.91 6.07 0.47
CA VAL A 41 7.79 5.48 -0.87
C VAL A 41 7.81 3.96 -0.71
N VAL A 42 6.70 3.30 -1.03
CA VAL A 42 6.57 1.83 -0.92
C VAL A 42 7.06 1.14 -2.19
N ALA A 43 6.74 1.71 -3.34
CA ALA A 43 7.13 1.18 -4.63
C ALA A 43 7.23 2.32 -5.65
N THR A 44 8.17 2.17 -6.58
CA THR A 44 8.27 2.96 -7.81
C THR A 44 8.22 2.02 -9.00
N PHE A 45 7.54 2.40 -10.07
CA PHE A 45 7.34 1.56 -11.24
C PHE A 45 7.25 2.37 -12.53
N GLU A 46 7.77 1.79 -13.60
CA GLU A 46 7.68 2.33 -14.98
C GLU A 46 6.86 1.42 -15.89
N ASP A 47 6.55 0.21 -15.43
CA ASP A 47 5.76 -0.76 -16.17
C ASP A 47 4.32 -0.24 -16.40
N SER A 48 3.90 -0.22 -17.67
CA SER A 48 2.61 0.31 -18.09
C SER A 48 1.41 -0.43 -17.50
N GLU A 49 1.53 -1.74 -17.29
CA GLU A 49 0.47 -2.55 -16.69
C GLU A 49 0.31 -2.18 -15.21
N VAL A 50 1.43 -2.04 -14.49
CA VAL A 50 1.42 -1.59 -13.09
C VAL A 50 0.88 -0.16 -12.96
N LYS A 51 1.22 0.74 -13.90
CA LYS A 51 0.66 2.09 -13.95
C LYS A 51 -0.87 2.07 -14.13
N ALA A 52 -1.38 1.28 -15.07
CA ALA A 52 -2.82 1.15 -15.29
C ALA A 52 -3.53 0.60 -14.04
N ALA A 53 -2.95 -0.42 -13.39
CA ALA A 53 -3.48 -0.97 -12.15
C ALA A 53 -3.50 0.08 -11.01
N ALA A 54 -2.45 0.89 -10.87
CA ALA A 54 -2.36 1.94 -9.87
C ALA A 54 -3.41 3.06 -10.10
N GLN A 55 -3.66 3.43 -11.35
CA GLN A 55 -4.70 4.39 -11.71
C GLN A 55 -6.11 3.87 -11.38
N ILE A 56 -6.41 2.61 -11.72
CA ILE A 56 -7.70 1.98 -11.37
C ILE A 56 -7.86 1.90 -9.86
N TYR A 57 -6.80 1.53 -9.13
CA TYR A 57 -6.78 1.53 -7.68
C TYR A 57 -7.14 2.91 -7.11
N GLN A 58 -6.50 3.98 -7.59
CA GLN A 58 -6.74 5.34 -7.13
C GLN A 58 -8.18 5.79 -7.41
N GLN A 59 -8.71 5.48 -8.59
CA GLN A 59 -10.11 5.78 -8.94
C GLN A 59 -11.08 5.07 -8.00
N ARG A 60 -10.88 3.77 -7.75
CA ARG A 60 -11.75 2.99 -6.85
C ARG A 60 -11.67 3.49 -5.41
N LYS A 61 -10.48 3.87 -4.94
CA LYS A 61 -10.28 4.49 -3.62
C LYS A 61 -11.08 5.78 -3.48
N GLN A 62 -11.14 6.62 -4.51
CA GLN A 62 -11.97 7.84 -4.48
C GLN A 62 -13.46 7.52 -4.42
N LEU A 63 -13.92 6.55 -5.22
CA LEU A 63 -15.32 6.11 -5.23
C LEU A 63 -15.75 5.50 -3.89
N SER A 64 -14.84 4.81 -3.18
CA SER A 64 -15.06 4.28 -1.84
C SER A 64 -14.83 5.31 -0.72
N LYS A 65 -14.71 6.60 -1.05
CA LYS A 65 -14.46 7.70 -0.10
C LYS A 65 -13.21 7.49 0.77
N GLY A 66 -12.15 6.97 0.17
CA GLY A 66 -10.88 6.77 0.86
C GLY A 66 -10.73 5.40 1.53
N LEU A 67 -11.78 4.59 1.61
CA LEU A 67 -11.74 3.25 2.20
C LEU A 67 -10.99 2.25 1.30
N HIS A 68 -9.93 1.63 1.81
CA HIS A 68 -9.15 0.64 1.06
C HIS A 68 -8.43 -0.31 2.02
N PHE A 69 -7.86 -1.39 1.46
CA PHE A 69 -7.14 -2.40 2.23
C PHE A 69 -5.67 -2.46 1.78
N LEU A 70 -4.79 -2.71 2.76
CA LEU A 70 -3.41 -3.09 2.53
C LEU A 70 -3.22 -4.52 3.02
N LEU A 71 -2.73 -5.40 2.16
CA LEU A 71 -2.45 -6.80 2.49
C LEU A 71 -0.95 -7.05 2.32
N VAL A 72 -0.33 -7.67 3.32
CA VAL A 72 1.05 -8.18 3.24
C VAL A 72 1.01 -9.69 3.33
N GLN A 73 1.56 -10.35 2.31
CA GLN A 73 1.67 -11.79 2.22
C GLN A 73 3.11 -12.22 1.87
N PRO A 74 3.52 -13.43 2.25
CA PRO A 74 4.73 -14.02 1.72
C PRO A 74 4.50 -14.51 0.29
N ASP A 75 5.55 -14.54 -0.52
CA ASP A 75 5.55 -15.22 -1.81
C ASP A 75 5.01 -16.65 -1.70
N ASP A 76 4.58 -17.22 -2.84
CA ASP A 76 3.77 -18.43 -3.13
C ASP A 76 4.03 -19.74 -2.35
N SER A 77 4.79 -19.73 -1.26
CA SER A 77 5.04 -20.88 -0.39
C SER A 77 3.84 -21.33 0.47
N GLY A 78 2.66 -20.73 0.29
CA GLY A 78 1.43 -21.16 0.94
C GLY A 78 1.27 -20.73 2.41
N MET A 79 0.07 -20.24 2.71
CA MET A 79 -0.59 -20.34 4.01
C MET A 79 -0.01 -19.55 5.19
N THR A 80 0.19 -18.24 5.05
CA THR A 80 0.08 -17.32 6.20
C THR A 80 -0.10 -15.88 5.72
N TYR A 81 -1.31 -15.32 5.86
CA TYR A 81 -1.47 -13.86 5.77
C TYR A 81 -0.62 -13.23 6.86
N THR A 82 0.28 -12.34 6.46
CA THR A 82 1.22 -11.74 7.40
C THR A 82 0.63 -10.49 8.04
N GLY A 83 -0.23 -9.77 7.33
CA GLY A 83 -1.06 -8.71 7.92
C GLY A 83 -2.07 -8.14 6.94
N PHE A 84 -3.14 -7.58 7.51
CA PHE A 84 -4.26 -6.98 6.79
C PHE A 84 -4.68 -5.72 7.53
N TRP A 85 -4.65 -4.58 6.84
CA TRP A 85 -5.02 -3.28 7.39
C TRP A 85 -6.19 -2.72 6.60
N LEU A 86 -7.22 -2.28 7.32
CA LEU A 86 -8.23 -1.39 6.78
C LEU A 86 -7.72 0.04 6.94
N LEU A 87 -7.58 0.72 5.80
CA LEU A 87 -7.12 2.10 5.72
C LEU A 87 -8.29 2.98 5.32
N ASN A 88 -8.42 4.12 5.97
CA ASN A 88 -9.37 5.14 5.60
C ASN A 88 -8.74 6.51 5.81
N PHE A 89 -8.89 7.36 4.80
CA PHE A 89 -8.55 8.75 4.89
C PHE A 89 -9.77 9.55 4.46
N GLU A 90 -10.54 9.96 5.46
CA GLU A 90 -11.58 10.97 5.26
C GLU A 90 -10.89 12.33 5.16
N ARG A 91 -11.04 13.00 4.01
CA ARG A 91 -10.86 14.44 3.90
C ARG A 91 -12.19 15.12 4.10
#